data_AF-A0A914G0L0-F1
#
_entry.id   AF-A0A914G0L0-F1
#
_cell.length_a   1.000
_cell.length_b   1.000
_cell.length_c   1.000
_cell.angle_alpha   90.00
_cell.angle_beta   90.00
_cell.angle_gamma   90.00
#
_symmetry.space_group_name_H-M   'P 1'
#
loop_
_entity.id
_entity.type
_entity.pdbx_description
1 polymer ?
#
loop_
_entity_poly.entity_id
_entity_poly.type
_entity_poly.pdbx_seq_one_letter_code
_entity_poly.pdbx_strand_id
1 'polypeptide(L)'
;EAEVKAKAKAARENRDVNLESMRASEEERRKTIVEQIKTSGTVIGAGLQEFITDRKKIVATVGGLTALAVGWYTAKRGTGKPSLVRETSRLSPIETFKHPIQVARQVFRAKEDPLKGVVLNPSLESRLRDIAITTKNTKRNYGLFRNVLFYGPPGTGKTMFAKSLARHSGLDFAILTGGDVAPMGKEGVSAIHKVFDWAESSRKGLVLFIDEADAFLRKRSTEQISEDMRAMLNAFLYRTGEQSRKFMLIVASNQPEQFDWAVNDRLDELVEFDLPKQTERERILLQYFDQYIATPATSGARRQRLKLADFDWVGKMHQVSQQTEGMSGRELSKLVFGWQASAYASSDGILTVEMIDRNTAETMKQHARKMTWLAAEQTSIRSK
;
A
#
# COMPACT_ATOMS: atom_id res chain seq x y z
N GLU A 1 -0.57 -79.13 37.27
CA GLU A 1 -1.50 -77.98 37.10
C GLU A 1 -1.36 -76.88 38.17
N ALA A 2 -1.23 -77.18 39.47
CA ALA A 2 -1.12 -76.17 40.53
C ALA A 2 0.08 -75.21 40.35
N GLU A 3 1.24 -75.72 39.93
CA GLU A 3 2.46 -74.92 39.72
C GLU A 3 2.35 -73.95 38.52
N VAL A 4 1.64 -74.36 37.46
CA VAL A 4 1.40 -73.53 36.26
C VAL A 4 0.42 -72.39 36.60
N LYS A 5 -0.60 -72.66 37.40
CA LYS A 5 -1.51 -71.62 37.92
C LYS A 5 -0.79 -70.64 38.87
N ALA A 6 0.11 -71.13 39.73
CA ALA A 6 0.89 -70.27 40.62
C ALA A 6 1.86 -69.36 39.85
N LYS A 7 2.59 -69.90 38.86
CA LYS A 7 3.47 -69.10 37.97
C LYS A 7 2.68 -68.10 37.13
N ALA A 8 1.50 -68.46 36.63
CA ALA A 8 0.64 -67.54 35.89
C ALA A 8 0.08 -66.41 36.77
N LYS A 9 -0.24 -66.68 38.03
CA LYS A 9 -0.70 -65.67 38.99
C LYS A 9 0.44 -64.71 39.38
N ALA A 10 1.63 -65.24 39.69
CA ALA A 10 2.81 -64.43 39.98
C ALA A 10 3.24 -63.57 38.78
N ALA A 11 3.12 -64.08 37.55
CA ALA A 11 3.40 -63.33 36.33
C ALA A 11 2.40 -62.18 36.08
N ARG A 12 1.13 -62.35 36.48
CA ARG A 12 0.12 -61.28 36.43
C ARG A 12 0.38 -60.22 37.48
N GLU A 13 0.63 -60.62 38.72
CA GLU A 13 0.96 -59.69 39.83
C GLU A 13 2.23 -58.88 39.52
N ASN A 14 3.30 -59.51 38.99
CA ASN A 14 4.50 -58.79 38.56
C ASN A 14 4.25 -57.82 37.40
N ARG A 15 3.31 -58.15 36.50
CA ARG A 15 2.95 -57.28 35.37
C ARG A 15 2.17 -56.06 35.84
N ASP A 16 1.27 -56.25 36.81
CA ASP A 16 0.47 -55.17 37.39
C ASP A 16 1.38 -54.21 38.20
N VAL A 17 2.30 -54.74 39.00
CA VAL A 17 3.30 -53.93 39.74
C VAL A 17 4.21 -53.14 38.79
N ASN A 18 4.64 -53.73 37.67
CA ASN A 18 5.42 -53.00 36.66
C ASN A 18 4.60 -51.92 35.93
N LEU A 19 3.31 -52.17 35.70
CA LEU A 19 2.43 -51.18 35.08
C LEU A 19 2.17 -50.00 36.02
N GLU A 20 2.00 -50.25 37.32
CA GLU A 20 1.82 -49.20 38.33
C GLU A 20 3.09 -48.36 38.51
N SER A 21 4.27 -48.98 38.58
CA SER A 21 5.53 -48.24 38.69
C SER A 21 5.83 -47.42 37.43
N MET A 22 5.51 -47.94 36.23
CA MET A 22 5.61 -47.17 34.99
C MET A 22 4.67 -45.95 35.00
N ARG A 23 3.40 -46.12 35.40
CA ARG A 23 2.42 -45.02 35.48
C ARG A 23 2.84 -43.95 36.49
N ALA A 24 3.32 -44.34 37.66
CA ALA A 24 3.83 -43.41 38.68
C ALA A 24 5.01 -42.59 38.14
N SER A 25 5.95 -43.25 37.43
CA SER A 25 7.10 -42.57 36.82
C SER A 25 6.71 -41.62 35.67
N GLU A 26 5.65 -41.93 34.92
CA GLU A 26 5.11 -41.05 33.88
C GLU A 26 4.43 -39.82 34.46
N GLU A 27 3.69 -39.98 35.56
CA GLU A 27 3.06 -38.86 36.27
C GLU A 27 4.09 -37.91 36.87
N GLU A 28 5.16 -38.44 37.47
CA GLU A 28 6.28 -37.63 37.95
C GLU A 28 6.97 -36.89 36.81
N ARG A 29 7.28 -37.56 35.69
CA ARG A 29 7.86 -36.91 34.51
C ARG A 29 6.96 -35.80 33.96
N ARG A 30 5.64 -36.01 33.91
CA ARG A 30 4.69 -34.96 33.49
C ARG A 30 4.72 -33.78 34.44
N LYS A 31 4.75 -34.00 35.76
CA LYS A 31 4.87 -32.93 36.76
C LYS A 31 6.18 -32.15 36.60
N THR A 32 7.31 -32.85 36.47
CA THR A 32 8.63 -32.22 36.27
C THR A 32 8.69 -31.41 34.98
N ILE A 33 8.14 -31.92 33.86
CA ILE A 33 8.09 -31.18 32.59
C ILE A 33 7.22 -29.92 32.72
N VAL A 34 6.05 -30.03 33.37
CA VAL A 34 5.17 -28.88 33.59
C VAL A 34 5.86 -27.82 34.48
N GLU A 35 6.57 -28.25 35.51
CA GLU A 35 7.30 -27.37 36.42
C GLU A 35 8.52 -26.72 35.75
N GLN A 36 9.22 -27.44 34.87
CA GLN A 36 10.27 -26.90 34.02
C GLN A 36 9.71 -25.86 33.02
N ILE A 37 8.58 -26.14 32.37
CA ILE A 37 7.91 -25.18 31.47
C ILE A 37 7.46 -23.95 32.24
N LYS A 38 6.91 -24.11 33.44
CA LYS A 38 6.47 -23.00 34.30
C LYS A 38 7.66 -22.15 34.73
N THR A 39 8.74 -22.78 35.18
CA THR A 39 9.99 -22.12 35.58
C THR A 39 10.63 -21.38 34.40
N SER A 40 10.78 -22.04 33.25
CA SER A 40 11.28 -21.40 32.02
C SER A 40 10.36 -20.26 31.55
N GLY A 41 9.04 -20.42 31.63
CA GLY A 41 8.08 -19.37 31.29
C GLY A 41 8.16 -18.15 32.23
N THR A 42 8.37 -18.37 33.53
CA THR A 42 8.56 -17.28 34.50
C THR A 42 9.90 -16.57 34.35
N VAL A 43 10.98 -17.29 34.04
CA VAL A 43 12.31 -16.71 33.79
C VAL A 43 12.31 -15.90 32.50
N ILE A 44 11.64 -16.41 31.45
CA ILE A 44 11.43 -15.68 30.19
C ILE A 44 10.55 -14.45 30.43
N GLY A 45 9.45 -14.57 31.17
CA GLY A 45 8.52 -13.49 31.47
C GLY A 45 9.14 -12.36 32.29
N ALA A 46 9.88 -12.68 33.35
CA ALA A 46 10.58 -11.70 34.17
C ALA A 46 11.70 -10.98 33.40
N GLY A 47 12.49 -11.73 32.60
CA GLY A 47 13.52 -11.15 31.75
C GLY A 47 12.97 -10.27 30.62
N LEU A 48 11.82 -10.64 30.03
CA LEU A 48 11.13 -9.82 29.04
C LEU A 48 10.50 -8.57 29.65
N GLN A 49 9.95 -8.67 30.86
CA GLN A 49 9.33 -7.54 31.53
C GLN A 49 10.39 -6.50 31.93
N GLU A 50 11.53 -6.96 32.47
CA GLU A 50 12.70 -6.10 32.74
C GLU A 50 13.25 -5.46 31.46
N PHE A 51 13.29 -6.24 30.36
CA PHE A 51 13.69 -5.75 29.04
C PHE A 51 12.74 -4.71 28.46
N ILE A 52 11.41 -4.88 28.62
CA ILE A 52 10.39 -3.96 28.09
C ILE A 52 10.36 -2.64 28.89
N THR A 53 10.64 -2.69 30.19
CA THR A 53 10.67 -1.48 31.03
C THR A 53 11.95 -0.65 30.85
N ASP A 54 13.05 -1.27 30.44
CA ASP A 54 14.32 -0.56 30.25
C ASP A 54 14.44 0.00 28.82
N ARG A 55 14.10 1.28 28.69
CA ARG A 55 14.18 2.04 27.45
C ARG A 55 15.60 2.02 26.84
N LYS A 56 16.67 1.91 27.64
CA LYS A 56 18.04 1.84 27.13
C LYS A 56 18.35 0.45 26.54
N LYS A 57 17.90 -0.64 27.18
CA LYS A 57 18.05 -2.01 26.66
C LYS A 57 17.27 -2.21 25.36
N ILE A 58 16.03 -1.70 25.27
CA ILE A 58 15.26 -1.71 24.02
C ILE A 58 16.01 -0.97 22.91
N VAL A 59 16.49 0.25 23.18
CA VAL A 59 17.21 1.06 22.19
C VAL A 59 18.51 0.38 21.76
N ALA A 60 19.25 -0.23 22.69
CA ALA A 60 20.50 -0.95 22.40
C ALA A 60 20.25 -2.22 21.58
N THR A 61 19.24 -3.03 21.91
CA THR A 61 18.91 -4.24 21.16
C THR A 61 18.31 -3.94 19.79
N VAL A 62 17.44 -2.93 19.70
CA VAL A 62 16.95 -2.43 18.40
C VAL A 62 18.13 -1.88 17.59
N GLY A 63 19.05 -1.13 18.21
CA GLY A 63 20.28 -0.64 17.59
C GLY A 63 21.19 -1.77 17.09
N GLY A 64 21.39 -2.82 17.89
CA GLY A 64 22.20 -3.99 17.53
C GLY A 64 21.57 -4.84 16.41
N LEU A 65 20.26 -5.11 16.49
CA LEU A 65 19.52 -5.79 15.42
C LEU A 65 19.50 -4.96 14.13
N THR A 66 19.40 -3.64 14.25
CA THR A 66 19.48 -2.71 13.11
C THR A 66 20.88 -2.73 12.50
N ALA A 67 21.94 -2.67 13.32
CA ALA A 67 23.32 -2.73 12.84
C ALA A 67 23.65 -4.07 12.17
N LEU A 68 23.15 -5.19 12.71
CA LEU A 68 23.27 -6.52 12.08
C LEU A 68 22.46 -6.60 10.78
N ALA A 69 21.25 -6.06 10.74
CA ALA A 69 20.45 -5.99 9.54
C ALA A 69 21.12 -5.11 8.46
N VAL A 70 21.70 -3.98 8.84
CA VAL A 70 22.46 -3.09 7.96
C VAL A 70 23.72 -3.77 7.47
N GLY A 71 24.54 -4.36 8.35
CA GLY A 71 25.78 -5.06 8.00
C GLY A 71 25.53 -6.27 7.10
N TRP A 72 24.46 -7.02 7.33
CA TRP A 72 24.06 -8.13 6.46
C TRP A 72 23.49 -7.65 5.12
N TYR A 73 22.83 -6.49 5.08
CA TYR A 73 22.27 -5.91 3.86
C TYR A 73 23.36 -5.29 2.96
N THR A 74 24.33 -4.57 3.54
CA THR A 74 25.45 -3.97 2.80
C THR A 74 26.41 -5.02 2.25
N ALA A 75 26.68 -6.10 3.00
CA ALA A 75 27.61 -7.14 2.60
C ALA A 75 27.12 -8.00 1.41
N LYS A 76 25.82 -8.00 1.09
CA LYS A 76 25.25 -8.91 0.08
C LYS A 76 24.61 -8.20 -1.13
N ARG A 77 24.43 -6.86 -1.15
CA ARG A 77 23.66 -6.17 -2.21
C ARG A 77 24.16 -4.77 -2.60
N GLY A 78 24.22 -4.54 -3.90
CA GLY A 78 24.57 -3.28 -4.54
C GLY A 78 23.56 -2.14 -4.31
N THR A 79 24.14 -0.98 -4.03
CA THR A 79 23.71 0.41 -4.23
C THR A 79 22.20 0.73 -4.18
N GLY A 80 21.76 1.20 -3.01
CA GLY A 80 20.82 2.32 -2.91
C GLY A 80 19.41 2.15 -3.51
N LYS A 81 18.62 3.20 -3.39
CA LYS A 81 17.34 3.38 -4.08
C LYS A 81 17.68 4.00 -5.46
N PRO A 82 17.20 3.46 -6.59
CA PRO A 82 17.45 4.09 -7.90
C PRO A 82 16.89 5.51 -7.95
N SER A 83 17.55 6.40 -8.68
CA SER A 83 17.16 7.83 -8.81
C SER A 83 15.74 8.02 -9.34
N LEU A 84 15.32 7.11 -10.22
CA LEU A 84 13.99 7.08 -10.84
C LEU A 84 12.87 6.72 -9.86
N VAL A 85 13.17 6.00 -8.78
CA VAL A 85 12.13 5.63 -7.80
C VAL A 85 11.81 6.86 -6.96
N ARG A 86 10.61 7.42 -7.10
CA ARG A 86 10.17 8.56 -6.27
C ARG A 86 9.86 8.11 -4.84
N GLU A 87 9.11 7.03 -4.70
CA GLU A 87 8.66 6.52 -3.40
C GLU A 87 8.80 5.00 -3.32
N THR A 88 9.13 4.45 -2.15
CA THR A 88 9.18 3.01 -1.93
C THR A 88 8.96 2.62 -0.48
N SER A 89 8.43 1.41 -0.23
CA SER A 89 8.45 0.79 1.09
C SER A 89 9.78 0.12 1.45
N ARG A 90 10.72 0.00 0.50
CA ARG A 90 12.00 -0.66 0.75
C ARG A 90 12.86 0.25 1.60
N LEU A 91 13.24 -0.28 2.75
CA LEU A 91 14.08 0.42 3.72
C LEU A 91 15.49 0.59 3.15
N SER A 92 15.91 1.85 3.01
CA SER A 92 17.31 2.16 2.71
C SER A 92 18.16 1.93 3.97
N PRO A 93 19.41 1.42 3.86
CA PRO A 93 20.32 1.29 5.00
C PRO A 93 20.50 2.59 5.79
N ILE A 94 20.56 3.73 5.09
CA ILE A 94 20.72 5.06 5.68
C ILE A 94 19.46 5.49 6.45
N GLU A 95 18.27 5.23 5.90
CA GLU A 95 16.99 5.53 6.56
C GLU A 95 16.76 4.64 7.77
N THR A 96 17.17 3.38 7.69
CA THR A 96 17.08 2.41 8.79
C THR A 96 17.94 2.87 9.98
N PHE A 97 19.13 3.39 9.71
CA PHE A 97 20.00 3.95 10.74
C PHE A 97 19.44 5.23 11.37
N LYS A 98 18.88 6.13 10.56
CA LYS A 98 18.34 7.42 11.04
C LYS A 98 17.03 7.26 11.83
N HIS A 99 16.19 6.26 11.52
CA HIS A 99 14.84 6.13 12.09
C HIS A 99 14.48 4.70 12.54
N PRO A 100 15.24 4.07 13.47
CA PRO A 100 15.07 2.66 13.84
C PRO A 100 13.68 2.31 14.39
N ILE A 101 13.06 3.22 15.17
CA ILE A 101 11.72 3.00 15.77
C ILE A 101 10.62 3.04 14.71
N GLN A 102 10.71 3.94 13.72
CA GLN A 102 9.73 4.05 12.65
C GLN A 102 9.78 2.82 11.75
N VAL A 103 10.99 2.34 11.45
CA VAL A 103 11.21 1.10 10.71
C VAL A 103 10.60 -0.10 11.42
N ALA A 104 10.83 -0.24 12.73
CA ALA A 104 10.23 -1.32 13.50
C ALA A 104 8.69 -1.29 13.39
N ARG A 105 8.06 -0.13 13.56
CA ARG A 105 6.59 0.01 13.39
C ARG A 105 6.12 -0.35 11.98
N GLN A 106 6.86 0.01 10.94
CA GLN A 106 6.51 -0.33 9.56
C GLN A 106 6.61 -1.84 9.30
N VAL A 107 7.58 -2.52 9.92
CA VAL A 107 7.74 -3.98 9.82
C VAL A 107 6.62 -4.73 10.57
N PHE A 108 6.19 -4.22 11.71
CA PHE A 108 5.15 -4.83 12.55
C PHE A 108 3.73 -4.31 12.28
N ARG A 109 3.52 -3.48 11.26
CA ARG A 109 2.19 -2.96 10.92
C ARG A 109 1.28 -4.10 10.43
N ALA A 110 0.09 -4.20 11.01
CA ALA A 110 -0.92 -5.17 10.60
C ALA A 110 -1.31 -4.98 9.11
N LYS A 111 -1.66 -6.08 8.43
CA LYS A 111 -2.13 -6.03 7.04
C LYS A 111 -3.46 -5.27 7.01
N GLU A 112 -3.52 -4.18 6.25
CA GLU A 112 -4.73 -3.36 6.07
C GLU A 112 -5.61 -3.92 4.91
N ASP A 113 -6.90 -3.58 4.90
CA ASP A 113 -7.84 -3.85 3.79
C ASP A 113 -7.31 -3.16 2.51
N PRO A 114 -7.27 -3.84 1.34
CA PRO A 114 -6.73 -3.29 0.11
C PRO A 114 -7.49 -2.06 -0.39
N LEU A 115 -8.73 -1.86 0.06
CA LEU A 115 -9.57 -0.74 -0.33
C LEU A 115 -9.88 0.20 0.83
N LYS A 116 -9.15 0.08 1.95
CA LYS A 116 -9.31 0.99 3.09
C LYS A 116 -9.13 2.44 2.65
N GLY A 117 -10.20 3.23 2.77
CA GLY A 117 -10.22 4.65 2.42
C GLY A 117 -10.28 4.95 0.92
N VAL A 118 -10.50 3.94 0.06
CA VAL A 118 -10.74 4.12 -1.37
C VAL A 118 -12.23 3.91 -1.63
N VAL A 119 -12.91 4.95 -2.13
CA VAL A 119 -14.31 4.86 -2.54
C VAL A 119 -14.36 4.70 -4.05
N LEU A 120 -14.97 3.61 -4.51
CA LEU A 120 -15.07 3.26 -5.92
C LEU A 120 -16.49 2.82 -6.25
N ASN A 121 -16.83 2.76 -7.54
CA ASN A 121 -18.08 2.14 -7.95
C ASN A 121 -18.07 0.64 -7.62
N PRO A 122 -19.23 -0.01 -7.40
CA PRO A 122 -19.27 -1.40 -6.95
C PRO A 122 -18.60 -2.42 -7.90
N SER A 123 -18.70 -2.18 -9.22
CA SER A 123 -18.13 -3.08 -10.24
C SER A 123 -16.59 -3.05 -10.21
N LEU A 124 -16.02 -1.85 -10.22
CA LEU A 124 -14.59 -1.60 -10.09
C LEU A 124 -14.10 -2.07 -8.72
N GLU A 125 -14.85 -1.83 -7.65
CA GLU A 125 -14.51 -2.30 -6.31
C GLU A 125 -14.34 -3.82 -6.30
N SER A 126 -15.32 -4.57 -6.84
CA SER A 126 -15.25 -6.04 -6.94
C SER A 126 -14.02 -6.47 -7.73
N ARG A 127 -13.80 -5.87 -8.92
CA ARG A 127 -12.66 -6.22 -9.77
C ARG A 127 -11.31 -5.96 -9.10
N LEU A 128 -11.19 -4.84 -8.39
CA LEU A 128 -9.97 -4.52 -7.63
C LEU A 128 -9.77 -5.43 -6.43
N ARG A 129 -10.85 -5.89 -5.76
CA ARG A 129 -10.75 -6.93 -4.72
C ARG A 129 -10.24 -8.24 -5.30
N ASP A 130 -10.73 -8.65 -6.47
CA ASP A 130 -10.26 -9.88 -7.13
C ASP A 130 -8.78 -9.79 -7.49
N ILE A 131 -8.32 -8.65 -8.01
CA ILE A 131 -6.89 -8.38 -8.24
C ILE A 131 -6.11 -8.48 -6.93
N ALA A 132 -6.60 -7.88 -5.84
CA ALA A 132 -5.91 -7.92 -4.55
C ALA A 132 -5.81 -9.34 -3.96
N ILE A 133 -6.88 -10.12 -4.04
CA ILE A 133 -6.93 -11.51 -3.60
C ILE A 133 -5.99 -12.36 -4.46
N THR A 134 -6.05 -12.19 -5.79
CA THR A 134 -5.23 -12.91 -6.75
C THR A 134 -3.75 -12.61 -6.51
N THR A 135 -3.35 -11.34 -6.43
CA THR A 135 -1.96 -10.95 -6.17
C THR A 135 -1.43 -11.53 -4.86
N LYS A 136 -2.25 -11.50 -3.80
CA LYS A 136 -1.89 -12.10 -2.50
C LYS A 136 -1.70 -13.62 -2.60
N ASN A 137 -2.58 -14.32 -3.31
CA ASN A 137 -2.51 -15.76 -3.50
C ASN A 137 -1.34 -16.16 -4.42
N THR A 138 -1.13 -15.44 -5.53
CA THR A 138 0.01 -15.60 -6.44
C THR A 138 1.32 -15.50 -5.67
N LYS A 139 1.46 -14.47 -4.81
CA LYS A 139 2.61 -14.35 -3.95
C LYS A 139 2.78 -15.56 -3.02
N ARG A 140 1.71 -15.99 -2.34
CA ARG A 140 1.74 -17.13 -1.41
C ARG A 140 2.17 -18.43 -2.10
N ASN A 141 1.77 -18.60 -3.34
CA ASN A 141 2.04 -19.81 -4.14
C ASN A 141 3.27 -19.68 -5.04
N TYR A 142 4.05 -18.60 -4.92
CA TYR A 142 5.21 -18.31 -5.77
C TYR A 142 4.90 -18.35 -7.28
N GLY A 143 3.69 -17.92 -7.64
CA GLY A 143 3.23 -17.83 -9.02
C GLY A 143 3.79 -16.63 -9.79
N LEU A 144 3.46 -16.55 -11.08
CA LEU A 144 3.78 -15.42 -11.94
C LEU A 144 2.75 -14.31 -11.71
N PHE A 145 3.21 -13.09 -11.49
CA PHE A 145 2.33 -11.92 -11.43
C PHE A 145 1.85 -11.55 -12.82
N ARG A 146 0.66 -10.96 -12.91
CA ARG A 146 0.13 -10.34 -14.11
C ARG A 146 0.47 -8.86 -14.12
N ASN A 147 0.76 -8.33 -15.30
CA ASN A 147 0.97 -6.91 -15.51
C ASN A 147 -0.37 -6.23 -15.75
N VAL A 148 -0.59 -5.08 -15.10
CA VAL A 148 -1.89 -4.42 -15.10
C VAL A 148 -1.77 -2.99 -15.60
N LEU A 149 -2.69 -2.57 -16.46
CA LEU A 149 -2.88 -1.19 -16.89
C LEU A 149 -4.00 -0.53 -16.08
N PHE A 150 -3.70 0.56 -15.39
CA PHE A 150 -4.68 1.46 -14.80
C PHE A 150 -4.85 2.68 -15.70
N TYR A 151 -6.03 2.86 -16.28
CA TYR A 151 -6.31 4.01 -17.13
C TYR A 151 -7.53 4.80 -16.68
N GLY A 152 -7.68 6.02 -17.18
CA GLY A 152 -8.79 6.92 -16.87
C GLY A 152 -8.31 8.29 -16.40
N PRO A 153 -9.22 9.20 -16.02
CA PRO A 153 -8.87 10.57 -15.66
C PRO A 153 -7.89 10.69 -14.47
N PRO A 154 -7.14 11.80 -14.35
CA PRO A 154 -6.25 12.00 -13.22
C PRO A 154 -7.05 12.23 -11.93
N GLY A 155 -6.53 11.73 -10.80
CA GLY A 155 -7.16 11.95 -9.49
C GLY A 155 -8.28 10.98 -9.12
N THR A 156 -8.44 9.88 -9.85
CA THR A 156 -9.43 8.80 -9.59
C THR A 156 -8.90 7.68 -8.68
N GLY A 157 -7.67 7.79 -8.16
CA GLY A 157 -7.14 6.90 -7.13
C GLY A 157 -6.23 5.77 -7.61
N LYS A 158 -5.81 5.75 -8.88
CA LYS A 158 -4.87 4.76 -9.48
C LYS A 158 -3.64 4.48 -8.58
N THR A 159 -2.88 5.53 -8.25
CA THR A 159 -1.67 5.46 -7.42
C THR A 159 -1.98 5.08 -5.97
N MET A 160 -3.12 5.50 -5.44
CA MET A 160 -3.56 5.16 -4.07
C MET A 160 -3.85 3.66 -3.97
N PHE A 161 -4.58 3.11 -4.93
CA PHE A 161 -4.88 1.69 -4.97
C PHE A 161 -3.62 0.84 -5.14
N ALA A 162 -2.69 1.21 -6.02
CA ALA A 162 -1.44 0.46 -6.21
C ALA A 162 -0.63 0.33 -4.90
N LYS A 163 -0.53 1.41 -4.11
CA LYS A 163 0.10 1.38 -2.77
C LYS A 163 -0.64 0.45 -1.82
N SER A 164 -1.96 0.52 -1.81
CA SER A 164 -2.81 -0.28 -0.92
C SER A 164 -2.75 -1.77 -1.27
N LEU A 165 -2.78 -2.11 -2.55
CA LEU A 165 -2.60 -3.45 -3.10
C LEU A 165 -1.27 -4.08 -2.65
N ALA A 166 -0.17 -3.32 -2.74
CA ALA A 166 1.14 -3.79 -2.30
C ALA A 166 1.13 -4.10 -0.79
N ARG A 167 0.61 -3.19 0.03
CA ARG A 167 0.49 -3.37 1.49
C ARG A 167 -0.37 -4.58 1.85
N HIS A 168 -1.54 -4.72 1.22
CA HIS A 168 -2.44 -5.83 1.47
C HIS A 168 -1.82 -7.19 1.11
N SER A 169 -1.14 -7.25 -0.04
CA SER A 169 -0.42 -8.44 -0.51
C SER A 169 0.88 -8.68 0.27
N GLY A 170 1.29 -7.72 1.10
CA GLY A 170 2.58 -7.70 1.81
C GLY A 170 3.78 -7.62 0.88
N LEU A 171 3.59 -7.17 -0.36
CA LEU A 171 4.65 -6.86 -1.31
C LEU A 171 5.30 -5.52 -0.93
N ASP A 172 6.55 -5.33 -1.33
CA ASP A 172 7.11 -3.98 -1.36
C ASP A 172 6.42 -3.16 -2.46
N PHE A 173 6.49 -1.83 -2.39
CA PHE A 173 6.06 -0.96 -3.48
C PHE A 173 7.19 -0.06 -3.95
N ALA A 174 7.18 0.29 -5.23
CA ALA A 174 8.03 1.33 -5.81
C ALA A 174 7.22 2.13 -6.82
N ILE A 175 7.33 3.44 -6.76
CA ILE A 175 6.63 4.36 -7.66
C ILE A 175 7.64 5.09 -8.52
N LEU A 176 7.44 4.99 -9.82
CA LEU A 176 8.12 5.70 -10.88
C LEU A 176 7.12 6.63 -11.56
N THR A 177 7.58 7.75 -12.13
CA THR A 177 6.77 8.59 -13.01
C THR A 177 7.43 8.67 -14.38
N GLY A 178 6.69 8.39 -15.45
CA GLY A 178 7.20 8.42 -16.82
C GLY A 178 7.75 9.78 -17.22
N GLY A 179 7.18 10.86 -16.68
CA GLY A 179 7.69 12.23 -16.83
C GLY A 179 9.12 12.45 -16.30
N ASP A 180 9.63 11.60 -15.39
CA ASP A 180 11.04 11.66 -14.96
C ASP A 180 11.96 10.87 -15.89
N VAL A 181 11.42 9.89 -16.60
CA VAL A 181 12.19 9.03 -17.51
C VAL A 181 12.43 9.74 -18.84
N ALA A 182 11.38 10.37 -19.38
CA ALA A 182 11.42 11.04 -20.69
C ALA A 182 12.58 12.05 -20.85
N PRO A 183 12.92 12.91 -19.87
CA PRO A 183 14.01 13.89 -20.00
C PRO A 183 15.43 13.31 -19.90
N MET A 184 15.59 12.04 -19.51
CA MET A 184 16.92 11.45 -19.26
C MET A 184 17.71 11.14 -20.55
N GLY A 185 17.07 11.19 -21.72
CA GLY A 185 17.69 10.83 -22.99
C GLY A 185 18.36 9.45 -22.93
N LYS A 186 19.63 9.38 -23.35
CA LYS A 186 20.43 8.14 -23.35
C LYS A 186 20.56 7.47 -21.98
N GLU A 187 20.58 8.24 -20.88
CA GLU A 187 20.73 7.69 -19.53
C GLU A 187 19.47 6.95 -19.06
N GLY A 188 18.31 7.28 -19.65
CA GLY A 188 17.02 6.68 -19.29
C GLY A 188 16.98 5.17 -19.50
N VAL A 189 17.66 4.65 -20.53
CA VAL A 189 17.78 3.20 -20.79
C VAL A 189 18.47 2.49 -19.62
N SER A 190 19.63 3.00 -19.19
CA SER A 190 20.36 2.45 -18.05
C SER A 190 19.54 2.55 -16.76
N ALA A 191 18.83 3.65 -16.58
CA ALA A 191 17.99 3.88 -15.41
C ALA A 191 16.80 2.91 -15.35
N ILE A 192 16.14 2.62 -16.49
CA ILE A 192 15.09 1.60 -16.59
C ILE A 192 15.65 0.24 -16.16
N HIS A 193 16.77 -0.22 -16.73
CA HIS A 193 17.37 -1.50 -16.36
C HIS A 193 17.66 -1.58 -14.85
N LYS A 194 18.27 -0.54 -14.27
CA LYS A 194 18.54 -0.47 -12.83
C LYS A 194 17.28 -0.58 -11.98
N VAL A 195 16.17 0.03 -12.40
CA VAL A 195 14.89 -0.06 -11.67
C VAL A 195 14.36 -1.48 -11.67
N PHE A 196 14.38 -2.17 -12.82
CA PHE A 196 13.91 -3.55 -12.91
C PHE A 196 14.82 -4.53 -12.16
N ASP A 197 16.14 -4.40 -12.26
CA ASP A 197 17.09 -5.21 -11.48
C ASP A 197 16.87 -5.02 -9.98
N TRP A 198 16.67 -3.76 -9.59
CA TRP A 198 16.36 -3.43 -8.21
C TRP A 198 15.01 -4.04 -7.81
N ALA A 199 13.96 -3.97 -8.63
CA ALA A 199 12.66 -4.59 -8.36
C ALA A 199 12.77 -6.10 -8.14
N GLU A 200 13.48 -6.81 -9.02
CA GLU A 200 13.72 -8.25 -8.94
C GLU A 200 14.49 -8.68 -7.68
N SER A 201 15.35 -7.80 -7.16
CA SER A 201 16.09 -8.07 -5.93
C SER A 201 15.19 -8.11 -4.67
N SER A 202 13.92 -7.65 -4.73
CA SER A 202 13.04 -7.68 -3.56
C SER A 202 12.79 -9.12 -3.08
N ARG A 203 12.94 -9.33 -1.77
CA ARG A 203 12.65 -10.63 -1.14
C ARG A 203 11.17 -10.87 -0.91
N LYS A 204 10.41 -9.80 -0.64
CA LYS A 204 8.96 -9.89 -0.38
C LYS A 204 8.15 -10.00 -1.67
N GLY A 205 8.79 -9.77 -2.82
CA GLY A 205 8.14 -9.39 -4.06
C GLY A 205 7.79 -7.91 -4.05
N LEU A 206 7.63 -7.29 -5.23
CA LEU A 206 7.45 -5.85 -5.35
C LEU A 206 6.35 -5.46 -6.35
N VAL A 207 5.49 -4.52 -6.01
CA VAL A 207 4.64 -3.81 -6.96
C VAL A 207 5.45 -2.66 -7.54
N LEU A 208 5.77 -2.73 -8.83
CA LEU A 208 6.42 -1.67 -9.58
C LEU A 208 5.34 -0.85 -10.28
N PHE A 209 5.02 0.33 -9.73
CA PHE A 209 4.01 1.23 -10.28
C PHE A 209 4.67 2.33 -11.10
N ILE A 210 4.28 2.47 -12.37
CA ILE A 210 4.76 3.52 -13.28
C ILE A 210 3.60 4.45 -13.60
N ASP A 211 3.58 5.63 -12.99
CA ASP A 211 2.59 6.68 -13.26
C ASP A 211 2.95 7.46 -14.54
N GLU A 212 1.97 8.04 -15.22
CA GLU A 212 2.17 8.84 -16.46
C GLU A 212 3.07 8.14 -17.49
N ALA A 213 2.86 6.83 -17.69
CA ALA A 213 3.72 6.03 -18.54
C ALA A 213 3.59 6.38 -20.04
N ASP A 214 2.51 7.07 -20.42
CA ASP A 214 2.36 7.69 -21.74
C ASP A 214 3.43 8.73 -22.04
N ALA A 215 4.24 9.17 -21.07
CA ALA A 215 5.39 10.02 -21.35
C ALA A 215 6.48 9.31 -22.18
N PHE A 216 6.63 7.98 -22.06
CA PHE A 216 7.69 7.24 -22.76
C PHE A 216 7.24 5.96 -23.48
N LEU A 217 5.99 5.54 -23.33
CA LEU A 217 5.44 4.33 -23.96
C LEU A 217 4.63 4.59 -25.24
N ARG A 218 4.77 5.77 -25.87
CA ARG A 218 3.99 6.17 -27.06
C ARG A 218 4.36 5.39 -28.32
N LYS A 219 3.39 5.26 -29.25
CA LYS A 219 3.53 4.60 -30.57
C LYS A 219 4.71 5.11 -31.39
N ARG A 220 5.55 4.18 -31.89
CA ARG A 220 6.72 4.47 -32.75
C ARG A 220 6.43 5.29 -34.01
N SER A 221 5.20 5.21 -34.54
CA SER A 221 4.77 5.82 -35.81
C SER A 221 4.47 7.31 -35.72
N THR A 222 4.50 7.91 -34.52
CA THR A 222 4.42 9.36 -34.38
C THR A 222 5.75 9.96 -34.85
N GLU A 223 5.73 10.80 -35.90
CA GLU A 223 6.93 11.36 -36.58
C GLU A 223 7.89 12.15 -35.66
N GLN A 224 7.53 12.37 -34.40
CA GLN A 224 8.25 13.19 -33.42
C GLN A 224 8.94 12.40 -32.29
N ILE A 225 8.97 11.06 -32.31
CA ILE A 225 9.61 10.30 -31.24
C ILE A 225 11.14 10.27 -31.42
N SER A 226 11.87 10.81 -30.44
CA SER A 226 13.34 10.77 -30.41
C SER A 226 13.89 9.34 -30.37
N GLU A 227 15.10 9.15 -30.89
CA GLU A 227 15.79 7.85 -30.85
C GLU A 227 15.95 7.35 -29.41
N ASP A 228 16.28 8.24 -28.48
CA ASP A 228 16.39 7.94 -27.05
C ASP A 228 15.08 7.39 -26.47
N MET A 229 13.94 7.97 -26.88
CA MET A 229 12.63 7.49 -26.44
C MET A 229 12.31 6.10 -26.98
N ARG A 230 12.67 5.81 -28.24
CA ARG A 230 12.54 4.47 -28.82
C ARG A 230 13.43 3.46 -28.08
N ALA A 231 14.65 3.86 -27.72
CA ALA A 231 15.55 3.02 -26.95
C ALA A 231 15.00 2.71 -25.55
N MET A 232 14.42 3.71 -24.87
CA MET A 232 13.76 3.54 -23.58
C MET A 232 12.54 2.61 -23.65
N LEU A 233 11.69 2.77 -24.68
CA LEU A 233 10.57 1.86 -24.95
C LEU A 233 11.07 0.43 -25.17
N ASN A 234 12.11 0.23 -25.98
CA ASN A 234 12.67 -1.10 -26.23
C ASN A 234 13.27 -1.72 -24.95
N ALA A 235 13.94 -0.92 -24.11
CA ALA A 235 14.46 -1.37 -22.83
C ALA A 235 13.33 -1.82 -21.89
N PHE A 236 12.22 -1.08 -21.86
CA PHE A 236 11.02 -1.47 -21.13
C PHE A 236 10.43 -2.79 -21.65
N LEU A 237 10.21 -2.91 -22.96
CA LEU A 237 9.69 -4.12 -23.60
C LEU A 237 10.56 -5.35 -23.36
N TYR A 238 11.88 -5.16 -23.34
CA TYR A 238 12.83 -6.21 -22.99
C TYR A 238 12.62 -6.72 -21.55
N ARG A 239 12.41 -5.80 -20.59
CA ARG A 239 12.18 -6.15 -19.18
C ARG A 239 10.77 -6.66 -18.86
N THR A 240 9.81 -6.38 -19.73
CA THR A 240 8.45 -6.92 -19.69
C THR A 240 8.25 -8.08 -20.67
N GLY A 241 9.39 -8.63 -21.14
CA GLY A 241 9.55 -9.82 -21.96
C GLY A 241 8.72 -11.01 -21.51
N GLU A 242 8.75 -11.25 -20.21
CA GLU A 242 8.13 -12.39 -19.54
C GLU A 242 7.48 -11.93 -18.24
N GLN A 243 6.52 -12.72 -17.75
CA GLN A 243 5.93 -12.47 -16.46
C GLN A 243 6.92 -12.76 -15.33
N SER A 244 6.91 -11.94 -14.29
CA SER A 244 7.85 -12.06 -13.17
C SER A 244 7.22 -12.72 -11.96
N ARG A 245 7.98 -13.58 -11.27
CA ARG A 245 7.64 -14.06 -9.91
C ARG A 245 8.08 -13.08 -8.82
N LYS A 246 8.88 -12.07 -9.18
CA LYS A 246 9.52 -11.15 -8.23
C LYS A 246 8.84 -9.79 -8.18
N PHE A 247 8.26 -9.33 -9.28
CA PHE A 247 7.52 -8.09 -9.29
C PHE A 247 6.21 -8.22 -10.05
N MET A 248 5.23 -7.41 -9.63
CA MET A 248 4.00 -7.13 -10.37
C MET A 248 4.16 -5.75 -10.98
N LEU A 249 4.05 -5.63 -12.30
CA LEU A 249 4.07 -4.34 -12.97
C LEU A 249 2.66 -3.76 -13.01
N ILE A 250 2.54 -2.50 -12.61
CA ILE A 250 1.32 -1.71 -12.78
C ILE A 250 1.69 -0.43 -13.52
N VAL A 251 1.12 -0.25 -14.70
CA VAL A 251 1.33 0.93 -15.52
C VAL A 251 0.09 1.81 -15.40
N ALA A 252 0.25 3.11 -15.21
CA ALA A 252 -0.86 4.05 -15.21
C ALA A 252 -0.73 5.09 -16.33
N SER A 253 -1.86 5.39 -16.98
CA SER A 253 -1.93 6.41 -18.02
C SER A 253 -3.29 7.10 -18.03
N ASN A 254 -3.32 8.32 -18.57
CA ASN A 254 -4.56 9.02 -18.86
C ASN A 254 -4.96 8.90 -20.35
N GLN A 255 -4.05 8.41 -21.20
CA GLN A 255 -4.21 8.32 -22.66
C GLN A 255 -3.72 6.94 -23.18
N PRO A 256 -4.35 5.83 -22.74
CA PRO A 256 -3.91 4.48 -23.09
C PRO A 256 -3.92 4.22 -24.61
N GLU A 257 -4.74 4.93 -25.38
CA GLU A 257 -4.83 4.85 -26.83
C GLU A 257 -3.53 5.24 -27.56
N GLN A 258 -2.64 5.97 -26.88
CA GLN A 258 -1.34 6.39 -27.41
C GLN A 258 -0.24 5.35 -27.21
N PHE A 259 -0.50 4.28 -26.45
CA PHE A 259 0.50 3.25 -26.20
C PHE A 259 0.88 2.51 -27.47
N ASP A 260 2.17 2.15 -27.55
CA ASP A 260 2.66 1.21 -28.56
C ASP A 260 1.95 -0.14 -28.41
N TRP A 261 1.58 -0.77 -29.53
CA TRP A 261 0.89 -2.06 -29.50
C TRP A 261 1.69 -3.14 -28.74
N ALA A 262 3.02 -3.15 -28.88
CA ALA A 262 3.86 -4.12 -28.19
C ALA A 262 3.82 -3.95 -26.66
N VAL A 263 3.50 -2.75 -26.16
CA VAL A 263 3.29 -2.50 -24.73
C VAL A 263 1.96 -3.09 -24.29
N ASN A 264 0.89 -2.86 -25.05
CA ASN A 264 -0.44 -3.42 -24.75
C ASN A 264 -0.44 -4.95 -24.72
N ASP A 265 0.33 -5.59 -25.60
CA ASP A 265 0.55 -7.04 -25.60
C ASP A 265 1.18 -7.56 -24.28
N ARG A 266 1.92 -6.72 -23.54
CA ARG A 266 2.55 -7.10 -22.26
C ARG A 266 1.65 -6.87 -21.04
N LEU A 267 0.48 -6.27 -21.23
CA LEU A 267 -0.45 -5.90 -20.16
C LEU A 267 -1.61 -6.89 -20.17
N ASP A 268 -1.64 -7.80 -19.18
CA ASP A 268 -2.62 -8.89 -19.13
C ASP A 268 -4.02 -8.40 -18.73
N GLU A 269 -4.10 -7.32 -17.95
CA GLU A 269 -5.36 -6.78 -17.45
C GLU A 269 -5.45 -5.27 -17.59
N LEU A 270 -6.57 -4.79 -18.12
CA LEU A 270 -6.86 -3.36 -18.27
C LEU A 270 -7.99 -2.94 -17.33
N VAL A 271 -7.72 -2.00 -16.43
CA VAL A 271 -8.66 -1.52 -15.43
C VAL A 271 -8.90 -0.03 -15.59
N GLU A 272 -10.15 0.33 -15.85
CA GLU A 272 -10.61 1.70 -15.96
C GLU A 272 -10.93 2.29 -14.59
N PHE A 273 -10.44 3.49 -14.33
CA PHE A 273 -10.75 4.30 -13.16
C PHE A 273 -11.50 5.55 -13.62
N ASP A 274 -12.82 5.42 -13.70
CA ASP A 274 -13.73 6.50 -14.05
C ASP A 274 -13.90 7.56 -12.96
N LEU A 275 -14.50 8.67 -13.35
CA LEU A 275 -14.97 9.68 -12.40
C LEU A 275 -16.06 9.09 -11.49
N PRO A 276 -16.09 9.46 -10.20
CA PRO A 276 -17.09 8.99 -9.25
C PRO A 276 -18.50 9.45 -9.63
N LYS A 277 -19.50 8.55 -9.53
CA LYS A 277 -20.92 8.93 -9.64
C LYS A 277 -21.35 9.58 -8.32
N GLN A 278 -22.57 10.10 -8.30
CA GLN A 278 -23.09 10.87 -7.16
C GLN A 278 -22.93 10.14 -5.82
N THR A 279 -23.29 8.86 -5.76
CA THR A 279 -23.19 8.05 -4.55
C THR A 279 -21.75 7.88 -4.07
N GLU A 280 -20.79 7.71 -4.98
CA GLU A 280 -19.38 7.68 -4.61
C GLU A 280 -18.87 9.07 -4.20
N ARG A 281 -19.29 10.14 -4.87
CA ARG A 281 -18.91 11.52 -4.50
C ARG A 281 -19.36 11.84 -3.08
N GLU A 282 -20.61 11.50 -2.73
CA GLU A 282 -21.14 11.67 -1.37
C GLU A 282 -20.30 10.93 -0.34
N ARG A 283 -19.98 9.65 -0.60
CA ARG A 283 -19.11 8.84 0.28
C ARG A 283 -17.70 9.42 0.42
N ILE A 284 -17.11 9.92 -0.67
CA ILE A 284 -15.80 10.59 -0.65
C ILE A 284 -15.88 11.85 0.22
N LEU A 285 -16.89 12.71 -0.01
CA LEU A 285 -17.08 13.94 0.75
C LEU A 285 -17.25 13.64 2.24
N LEU A 286 -18.09 12.68 2.62
CA LEU A 286 -18.28 12.24 4.00
C LEU A 286 -16.99 11.72 4.63
N GLN A 287 -16.23 10.88 3.92
CA GLN A 287 -14.97 10.33 4.43
C GLN A 287 -13.94 11.44 4.71
N TYR A 288 -13.76 12.38 3.78
CA TYR A 288 -12.82 13.48 3.97
C TYR A 288 -13.34 14.49 5.01
N PHE A 289 -14.64 14.75 5.04
CA PHE A 289 -15.25 15.63 6.05
C PHE A 289 -15.05 15.06 7.45
N ASP A 290 -15.29 13.77 7.65
CA ASP A 290 -15.06 13.11 8.94
C ASP A 290 -13.59 13.19 9.37
N GLN A 291 -12.67 12.82 8.46
CA GLN A 291 -11.25 12.75 8.75
C GLN A 291 -10.63 14.11 9.06
N TYR A 292 -11.04 15.18 8.36
CA TYR A 292 -10.36 16.48 8.41
C TYR A 292 -11.17 17.57 9.11
N ILE A 293 -12.47 17.38 9.33
CA ILE A 293 -13.34 18.39 9.94
C ILE A 293 -14.00 17.84 11.19
N ALA A 294 -14.81 16.77 11.09
CA ALA A 294 -15.59 16.27 12.23
C ALA A 294 -14.71 15.71 13.35
N THR A 295 -13.78 14.81 13.02
CA THR A 295 -12.86 14.23 14.01
C THR A 295 -11.96 15.31 14.65
N PRO A 296 -11.34 16.24 13.90
CA PRO A 296 -10.58 17.33 14.52
C PRO A 296 -11.42 18.31 15.37
N ALA A 297 -12.69 18.54 15.03
CA ALA A 297 -13.57 19.39 15.81
C ALA A 297 -14.08 18.72 17.10
N THR A 298 -14.20 17.39 17.12
CA THR A 298 -14.75 16.62 18.25
C THR A 298 -13.68 15.98 19.15
N SER A 299 -12.50 15.67 18.60
CA SER A 299 -11.38 15.14 19.38
C SER A 299 -10.95 16.18 20.42
N GLY A 300 -11.15 15.87 21.70
CA GLY A 300 -10.95 16.77 22.85
C GLY A 300 -9.50 17.20 23.12
N ALA A 301 -8.69 17.36 22.08
CA ALA A 301 -7.35 17.88 22.17
C ALA A 301 -7.38 19.33 22.66
N ARG A 302 -6.53 19.65 23.65
CA ARG A 302 -6.47 20.89 24.44
C ARG A 302 -6.26 22.20 23.64
N ARG A 303 -6.22 22.14 22.30
CA ARG A 303 -6.07 23.26 21.35
C ARG A 303 -6.95 23.03 20.12
N GLN A 304 -8.27 22.94 20.29
CA GLN A 304 -9.21 22.89 19.17
C GLN A 304 -9.21 24.24 18.45
N ARG A 305 -8.56 24.28 17.26
CA ARG A 305 -8.59 25.44 16.35
C ARG A 305 -9.74 25.37 15.34
N LEU A 306 -10.47 24.24 15.32
CA LEU A 306 -11.59 24.00 14.43
C LEU A 306 -12.81 23.63 15.26
N LYS A 307 -13.94 24.25 14.97
CA LYS A 307 -15.26 23.96 15.53
C LYS A 307 -16.25 23.79 14.38
N LEU A 308 -17.35 23.10 14.65
CA LEU A 308 -18.44 22.90 13.71
C LEU A 308 -19.68 23.65 14.21
N ALA A 309 -20.35 24.36 13.31
CA ALA A 309 -21.70 24.82 13.55
C ALA A 309 -22.65 23.63 13.68
N ASP A 310 -23.79 23.84 14.32
CA ASP A 310 -24.84 22.82 14.44
C ASP A 310 -25.65 22.77 13.13
N PHE A 311 -25.41 21.73 12.32
CA PHE A 311 -26.16 21.48 11.07
C PHE A 311 -26.08 20.00 10.67
N ASP A 312 -27.05 19.56 9.85
CA ASP A 312 -27.03 18.24 9.22
C ASP A 312 -25.96 18.18 8.12
N TRP A 313 -24.76 17.77 8.51
CA TRP A 313 -23.64 17.62 7.60
C TRP A 313 -23.80 16.44 6.64
N VAL A 314 -24.58 15.40 6.98
CA VAL A 314 -24.83 14.27 6.07
C VAL A 314 -25.72 14.73 4.92
N GLY A 315 -26.85 15.37 5.23
CA GLY A 315 -27.69 16.01 4.22
C GLY A 315 -26.94 17.05 3.40
N LYS A 316 -26.01 17.80 4.03
CA LYS A 316 -25.16 18.76 3.31
C LYS A 316 -24.21 18.09 2.32
N MET A 317 -23.55 16.99 2.68
CA MET A 317 -22.67 16.26 1.77
C MET A 317 -23.44 15.67 0.59
N HIS A 318 -24.67 15.21 0.82
CA HIS A 318 -25.56 14.78 -0.25
C HIS A 318 -25.85 15.92 -1.24
N GLN A 319 -26.21 17.12 -0.77
CA GLN A 319 -26.43 18.29 -1.64
C GLN A 319 -25.17 18.67 -2.43
N VAL A 320 -24.00 18.71 -1.79
CA VAL A 320 -22.73 19.01 -2.47
C VAL A 320 -22.39 17.94 -3.51
N SER A 321 -22.69 16.67 -3.25
CA SER A 321 -22.45 15.58 -4.22
C SER A 321 -23.23 15.75 -5.53
N GLN A 322 -24.43 16.35 -5.47
CA GLN A 322 -25.25 16.67 -6.64
C GLN A 322 -24.64 17.81 -7.46
N GLN A 323 -24.03 18.79 -6.81
CA GLN A 323 -23.43 19.97 -7.46
C GLN A 323 -22.07 19.68 -8.10
N THR A 324 -21.35 18.66 -7.60
CA THR A 324 -19.95 18.36 -7.95
C THR A 324 -19.79 17.31 -9.05
N GLU A 325 -20.75 17.25 -9.98
CA GLU A 325 -20.66 16.35 -11.13
C GLU A 325 -19.41 16.62 -11.97
N GLY A 326 -18.77 15.55 -12.45
CA GLY A 326 -17.52 15.64 -13.23
C GLY A 326 -16.25 15.81 -12.41
N MET A 327 -16.34 16.04 -11.09
CA MET A 327 -15.15 16.15 -10.24
C MET A 327 -14.51 14.81 -9.93
N SER A 328 -13.17 14.77 -9.97
CA SER A 328 -12.37 13.64 -9.51
C SER A 328 -12.32 13.55 -7.97
N GLY A 329 -11.99 12.37 -7.44
CA GLY A 329 -11.79 12.21 -5.98
C GLY A 329 -10.74 13.16 -5.39
N ARG A 330 -9.68 13.47 -6.15
CA ARG A 330 -8.68 14.49 -5.77
C ARG A 330 -9.30 15.88 -5.66
N GLU A 331 -10.17 16.29 -6.58
CA GLU A 331 -10.84 17.59 -6.52
C GLU A 331 -11.80 17.67 -5.32
N LEU A 332 -12.58 16.61 -5.07
CA LEU A 332 -13.46 16.52 -3.91
C LEU A 332 -12.68 16.63 -2.59
N SER A 333 -11.52 15.96 -2.48
CA SER A 333 -10.66 16.10 -1.30
C SER A 333 -10.16 17.54 -1.09
N LYS A 334 -9.82 18.24 -2.19
CA LYS A 334 -9.37 19.63 -2.14
C LYS A 334 -10.51 20.57 -1.75
N LEU A 335 -11.74 20.28 -2.17
CA LEU A 335 -12.92 21.03 -1.77
C LEU A 335 -13.09 20.97 -0.24
N VAL A 336 -13.00 19.77 0.35
CA VAL A 336 -13.07 19.60 1.82
C VAL A 336 -11.92 20.33 2.53
N PHE A 337 -10.70 20.28 1.98
CA PHE A 337 -9.57 21.06 2.53
C PHE A 337 -9.83 22.57 2.43
N GLY A 338 -10.51 23.03 1.39
CA GLY A 338 -10.97 24.41 1.26
C GLY A 338 -11.93 24.82 2.37
N TRP A 339 -12.88 23.95 2.73
CA TRP A 339 -13.79 24.19 3.86
C TRP A 339 -13.03 24.30 5.17
N GLN A 340 -12.11 23.36 5.44
CA GLN A 340 -11.26 23.39 6.62
C GLN A 340 -10.44 24.68 6.71
N ALA A 341 -9.83 25.09 5.59
CA ALA A 341 -9.07 26.34 5.50
C ALA A 341 -9.96 27.57 5.74
N SER A 342 -11.20 27.55 5.24
CA SER A 342 -12.17 28.64 5.45
C SER A 342 -12.51 28.79 6.94
N ALA A 343 -12.69 27.67 7.64
CA ALA A 343 -12.91 27.69 9.08
C ALA A 343 -11.67 28.17 9.85
N TYR A 344 -10.46 27.75 9.48
CA TYR A 344 -9.24 28.28 10.11
C TYR A 344 -8.99 29.76 9.86
N ALA A 345 -9.49 30.30 8.74
CA ALA A 345 -9.40 31.72 8.42
C ALA A 345 -10.49 32.56 9.12
N SER A 346 -11.53 31.93 9.66
CA SER A 346 -12.57 32.62 10.43
C SER A 346 -12.06 33.06 11.81
N SER A 347 -12.64 34.15 12.34
CA SER A 347 -12.24 34.71 13.64
C SER A 347 -12.60 33.80 14.82
N ASP A 348 -13.63 32.97 14.69
CA ASP A 348 -14.14 32.06 15.71
C ASP A 348 -13.71 30.59 15.50
N GLY A 349 -13.12 30.28 14.34
CA GLY A 349 -12.69 28.93 13.98
C GLY A 349 -13.84 27.98 13.66
N ILE A 350 -15.05 28.51 13.43
CA ILE A 350 -16.28 27.72 13.25
C ILE A 350 -16.56 27.52 11.76
N LEU A 351 -16.69 26.28 11.32
CA LEU A 351 -17.17 25.97 9.98
C LEU A 351 -18.70 26.09 9.93
N THR A 352 -19.21 27.01 9.11
CA THR A 352 -20.65 27.21 8.88
C THR A 352 -21.10 26.68 7.51
N VAL A 353 -22.42 26.54 7.34
CA VAL A 353 -23.03 26.11 6.07
C VAL A 353 -22.74 27.11 4.95
N GLU A 354 -22.77 28.41 5.23
CA GLU A 354 -22.49 29.47 4.26
C GLU A 354 -21.04 29.41 3.76
N MET A 355 -20.09 29.06 4.63
CA MET A 355 -18.69 28.85 4.23
C MET A 355 -18.56 27.68 3.26
N ILE A 356 -19.25 26.56 3.54
CA ILE A 356 -19.29 25.38 2.67
C ILE A 356 -19.88 25.77 1.31
N ASP A 357 -21.03 26.45 1.28
CA ASP A 357 -21.71 26.85 0.05
C ASP A 357 -20.88 27.79 -0.80
N ARG A 358 -20.30 28.83 -0.18
CA ARG A 358 -19.44 29.79 -0.88
C ARG A 358 -18.24 29.09 -1.52
N ASN A 359 -17.54 28.25 -0.77
CA ASN A 359 -16.34 27.56 -1.26
C ASN A 359 -16.68 26.52 -2.34
N THR A 360 -17.80 25.83 -2.19
CA THR A 360 -18.31 24.89 -3.20
C THR A 360 -18.64 25.62 -4.50
N ALA A 361 -19.36 26.74 -4.44
CA ALA A 361 -19.68 27.55 -5.60
C ALA A 361 -18.42 28.10 -6.30
N GLU A 362 -17.43 28.55 -5.54
CA GLU A 362 -16.14 29.01 -6.09
C GLU A 362 -15.38 27.86 -6.77
N THR A 363 -15.28 26.72 -6.10
CA THR A 363 -14.61 25.52 -6.65
C THR A 363 -15.30 25.04 -7.92
N MET A 364 -16.64 25.09 -7.98
CA MET A 364 -17.39 24.75 -9.19
C MET A 364 -17.08 25.70 -10.36
N LYS A 365 -17.01 27.02 -10.11
CA LYS A 365 -16.60 27.99 -11.12
C LYS A 365 -15.19 27.72 -11.64
N GLN A 366 -14.27 27.40 -10.73
CA GLN A 366 -12.89 27.04 -11.09
C GLN A 366 -12.83 25.74 -11.90
N HIS A 367 -13.61 24.72 -11.53
CA HIS A 367 -13.69 23.46 -12.26
C HIS A 367 -14.24 23.66 -13.67
N ALA A 368 -15.36 24.37 -13.82
CA ALA A 368 -15.93 24.70 -15.13
C ALA A 368 -14.90 25.41 -16.03
N ARG A 369 -14.16 26.37 -15.48
CA ARG A 369 -13.09 27.07 -16.22
C ARG A 369 -11.97 26.11 -16.66
N LYS A 370 -11.54 25.19 -15.80
CA LYS A 370 -10.53 24.17 -16.17
C LYS A 370 -11.04 23.24 -17.28
N MET A 371 -12.30 22.85 -17.23
CA MET A 371 -12.90 22.01 -18.28
C MET A 371 -12.95 22.73 -19.63
N THR A 372 -13.24 24.03 -19.64
CA THR A 372 -13.17 24.82 -20.89
C THR A 372 -11.76 24.87 -21.47
N TRP A 373 -10.73 24.99 -20.63
CA TRP A 373 -9.33 24.96 -21.08
C TRP A 373 -8.93 23.59 -21.62
N LEU A 374 -9.33 22.51 -20.95
CA LEU A 374 -9.05 21.14 -21.40
C LEU A 374 -9.71 20.85 -22.76
N ALA A 375 -10.96 21.27 -22.95
CA ALA A 375 -11.67 21.09 -24.22
C ALA A 375 -10.99 21.87 -25.36
N ALA A 376 -10.52 23.09 -25.10
CA ALA A 376 -9.77 23.88 -26.07
C ALA A 376 -8.43 23.21 -26.46
N GLU A 377 -7.70 22.66 -25.48
CA GLU A 377 -6.45 21.93 -25.71
C GLU A 377 -6.68 20.68 -26.56
N GLN A 378 -7.68 19.86 -26.23
CA GLN A 378 -8.01 18.65 -27.00
C GLN A 378 -8.43 18.97 -28.44
N THR A 379 -9.15 20.08 -28.65
CA THR A 379 -9.53 20.54 -29.99
C THR A 379 -8.29 20.96 -30.78
N SER A 380 -7.37 21.68 -30.15
CA SER A 380 -6.11 22.09 -30.78
C SER A 380 -5.25 20.89 -31.20
N ILE A 381 -5.14 19.87 -30.34
CA ILE A 381 -4.38 18.64 -30.63
C ILE A 381 -4.99 17.87 -31.79
N ARG A 382 -6.32 17.82 -31.92
CA ARG A 382 -7.01 17.14 -33.05
C ARG A 382 -6.93 17.90 -34.38
N SER A 383 -6.73 19.22 -34.32
CA SER A 383 -6.63 20.09 -35.51
C SER A 383 -5.23 20.15 -36.11
N LYS A 384 -4.22 19.66 -35.39
CA LYS A 384 -2.83 19.50 -35.83
C LYS A 384 -2.59 18.04 -36.19
#